data_AF-A0A7S2JAK9-F1
#
_entry.id   AF-A0A7S2JAK9-F1
#
_cell.length_a   1.000
_cell.length_b   1.000
_cell.length_c   1.000
_cell.angle_alpha   90.00
_cell.angle_beta   90.00
_cell.angle_gamma   90.00
#
_symmetry.space_group_name_H-M   'P 1'
#
loop_
_entity.id
_entity.type
_entity.pdbx_description
1 polymer ?
#
loop_
_entity_poly.entity_id
_entity_poly.type
_entity_poly.pdbx_seq_one_letter_code
_entity_poly.pdbx_strand_id
1 'polypeptide(L)'
;QRPLSAAAAAVVTGVFRNRWRSLLAVDDAVAAAVEACGPALDHTFVVFTSDHGFTLGEFGMLMDKRHVYDFDTRVPLLVRGPGILAGSVLDAPATHVDLAPTLLDMAGIDPSAPFDGDADFAQHTLAPIDGRSLLPLMVSDAADARLGAASRARLAAAGSVDAYAQGWRHAVLLEHLFFTTNVKCVANCSFDGGSAVAFSSAAYPTSDVWCGDVRRLLACWATPGTDPEYLDWLSQNRRLSTRLHPPFFSPFLL
;
A
#
# COMPACT_ATOMS: atom_id res chain seq x y z
N GLN A 1 -25.88 6.73 -9.40
CA GLN A 1 -25.17 7.73 -8.56
C GLN A 1 -25.58 9.12 -9.00
N ARG A 2 -25.60 10.10 -8.09
CA ARG A 2 -25.91 11.49 -8.43
C ARG A 2 -24.63 12.17 -8.97
N PRO A 3 -24.68 12.89 -10.09
CA PRO A 3 -23.50 13.61 -10.60
C PRO A 3 -23.05 14.69 -9.61
N LEU A 4 -21.76 15.05 -9.67
CA LEU A 4 -21.19 16.17 -8.91
C LEU A 4 -21.89 17.49 -9.28
N SER A 5 -22.02 18.39 -8.31
CA SER A 5 -22.41 19.78 -8.60
C SER A 5 -21.32 20.46 -9.45
N ALA A 6 -21.67 21.55 -10.13
CA ALA A 6 -20.69 22.33 -10.90
C ALA A 6 -19.56 22.89 -10.01
N ALA A 7 -19.89 23.26 -8.76
CA ALA A 7 -18.92 23.74 -7.78
C ALA A 7 -17.99 22.61 -7.33
N ALA A 8 -18.52 21.46 -6.93
CA ALA A 8 -17.77 20.25 -6.62
C ALA A 8 -16.82 19.83 -7.75
N ALA A 9 -17.31 19.83 -8.99
CA ALA A 9 -16.51 19.49 -10.16
C ALA A 9 -15.35 20.49 -10.37
N ALA A 10 -15.56 21.79 -10.11
CA ALA A 10 -14.53 22.80 -10.19
C ALA A 10 -13.43 22.58 -9.13
N VAL A 11 -13.82 22.23 -7.90
CA VAL A 11 -12.87 21.88 -6.82
C VAL A 11 -12.02 20.66 -7.20
N VAL A 12 -12.66 19.56 -7.61
CA VAL A 12 -11.95 18.34 -8.03
C VAL A 12 -11.00 18.61 -9.20
N THR A 13 -11.45 19.38 -10.20
CA THR A 13 -10.61 19.78 -11.34
C THR A 13 -9.40 20.60 -10.90
N GLY A 14 -9.58 21.51 -9.94
CA GLY A 14 -8.48 22.29 -9.37
C GLY A 14 -7.45 21.41 -8.66
N VAL A 15 -7.91 20.47 -7.83
CA VAL A 15 -7.04 19.50 -7.14
C VAL A 15 -6.32 18.61 -8.14
N PHE A 16 -7.02 18.07 -9.14
CA PHE A 16 -6.43 17.25 -10.20
C PHE A 16 -5.27 18.00 -10.89
N ARG A 17 -5.50 19.25 -11.33
CA ARG A 17 -4.46 20.06 -11.99
C ARG A 17 -3.27 20.32 -11.07
N ASN A 18 -3.50 20.61 -9.80
CA ASN A 18 -2.42 20.87 -8.85
C ASN A 18 -1.62 19.61 -8.54
N ARG A 19 -2.26 18.45 -8.39
CA ARG A 19 -1.58 17.16 -8.24
C ARG A 19 -0.73 16.82 -9.46
N TRP A 20 -1.24 17.07 -10.67
CA TRP A 20 -0.47 16.89 -11.90
C TRP A 20 0.79 17.78 -11.92
N ARG A 21 0.67 19.04 -11.50
CA ARG A 21 1.82 19.95 -11.36
C ARG A 21 2.83 19.44 -10.33
N SER A 22 2.36 18.95 -9.18
CA SER A 22 3.24 18.34 -8.18
C SER A 22 3.93 17.08 -8.69
N LEU A 23 3.25 16.28 -9.51
CA LEU A 23 3.81 15.06 -10.09
C LEU A 23 5.00 15.35 -11.01
N LEU A 24 5.00 16.48 -11.73
CA LEU A 24 6.15 16.91 -12.53
C LEU A 24 7.39 17.14 -11.65
N ALA A 25 7.24 17.78 -10.48
CA ALA A 25 8.34 17.97 -9.56
C ALA A 25 8.83 16.64 -8.93
N VAL A 26 7.93 15.66 -8.74
CA VAL A 26 8.30 14.31 -8.30
C VAL A 26 9.08 13.59 -9.41
N ASP A 27 8.66 13.71 -10.66
CA ASP A 27 9.35 13.13 -11.82
C ASP A 27 10.79 13.67 -11.93
N ASP A 28 10.96 14.99 -11.85
CA ASP A 28 12.29 15.63 -11.83
C ASP A 28 13.15 15.12 -10.67
N ALA A 29 12.56 14.93 -9.48
CA ALA A 29 13.27 14.42 -8.31
C ALA A 29 13.69 12.95 -8.45
N VAL A 30 12.83 12.11 -9.05
CA VAL A 30 13.15 10.71 -9.35
C VAL A 30 14.25 10.63 -10.40
N ALA A 31 14.16 11.43 -11.47
CA ALA A 31 15.20 11.52 -12.49
C ALA A 31 16.55 11.89 -11.87
N ALA A 32 16.59 12.95 -11.05
CA ALA A 32 17.81 13.39 -10.37
C ALA A 32 18.38 12.30 -9.43
N ALA A 33 17.53 11.57 -8.70
CA ALA A 33 17.96 10.48 -7.82
C ALA A 33 18.58 9.31 -8.61
N VAL A 34 17.97 8.93 -9.73
CA VAL A 34 18.48 7.86 -10.60
C VAL A 34 19.78 8.29 -11.29
N GLU A 35 19.86 9.52 -11.79
CA GLU A 35 21.08 10.08 -12.39
C GLU A 35 22.23 10.14 -11.39
N ALA A 36 21.95 10.50 -10.14
CA ALA A 36 22.94 10.56 -9.07
C ALA A 36 23.57 9.19 -8.75
N CYS A 37 22.90 8.08 -9.04
CA CYS A 37 23.50 6.74 -8.91
C CYS A 37 24.65 6.51 -9.90
N GLY A 38 24.63 7.15 -11.07
CA GLY A 38 25.66 7.01 -12.11
C GLY A 38 26.00 5.53 -12.40
N PRO A 39 27.29 5.15 -12.45
CA PRO A 39 27.70 3.76 -12.68
C PRO A 39 27.24 2.76 -11.60
N ALA A 40 26.94 3.22 -10.38
CA ALA A 40 26.46 2.31 -9.32
C ALA A 40 25.06 1.75 -9.62
N LEU A 41 24.34 2.35 -10.58
CA LEU A 41 23.01 1.91 -11.00
C LEU A 41 23.01 0.48 -11.56
N ASP A 42 24.13 -0.01 -12.09
CA ASP A 42 24.28 -1.39 -12.59
C ASP A 42 24.21 -2.46 -11.49
N HIS A 43 24.43 -2.06 -10.23
CA HIS A 43 24.40 -2.91 -9.05
C HIS A 43 23.33 -2.49 -8.04
N THR A 44 22.44 -1.56 -8.41
CA THR A 44 21.43 -0.99 -7.52
C THR A 44 20.04 -1.40 -7.98
N PHE A 45 19.23 -1.90 -7.04
CA PHE A 45 17.80 -2.02 -7.25
C PHE A 45 17.13 -0.66 -6.99
N VAL A 46 16.31 -0.21 -7.92
CA VAL A 46 15.44 0.95 -7.79
C VAL A 46 14.00 0.45 -7.78
N VAL A 47 13.32 0.68 -6.67
CA VAL A 47 11.90 0.35 -6.47
C VAL A 47 11.13 1.66 -6.36
N PHE A 48 10.17 1.87 -7.24
CA PHE A 48 9.27 3.03 -7.21
C PHE A 48 7.83 2.55 -7.00
N THR A 49 7.17 3.12 -6.00
CA THR A 49 5.77 2.83 -5.70
C THR A 49 5.07 4.01 -5.02
N SER A 50 3.78 3.88 -4.77
CA SER A 50 2.98 4.81 -3.95
C SER A 50 2.43 4.07 -2.75
N ASP A 51 2.16 4.75 -1.64
CA ASP A 51 1.56 4.16 -0.44
C ASP A 51 0.08 3.79 -0.66
N HIS A 52 -0.63 4.60 -1.44
CA HIS A 52 -2.01 4.38 -1.87
C HIS A 52 -2.35 5.18 -3.12
N GLY A 53 -3.53 4.96 -3.68
CA GLY A 53 -4.13 5.75 -4.75
C GLY A 53 -4.84 7.01 -4.24
N PHE A 54 -5.67 7.64 -5.08
CA PHE A 54 -6.43 8.83 -4.71
C PHE A 54 -7.66 9.04 -5.61
N THR A 55 -8.84 9.09 -5.01
CA THR A 55 -10.11 9.41 -5.66
C THR A 55 -10.17 10.88 -6.05
N LEU A 56 -10.63 11.20 -7.27
CA LEU A 56 -10.81 12.53 -7.83
C LEU A 56 -12.06 12.60 -8.73
N GLY A 57 -13.26 12.43 -8.15
CA GLY A 57 -14.52 12.59 -8.88
C GLY A 57 -15.18 11.28 -9.31
N GLU A 58 -14.46 10.16 -9.29
CA GLU A 58 -14.98 8.85 -9.69
C GLU A 58 -16.22 8.52 -8.87
N PHE A 59 -17.23 7.94 -9.52
CA PHE A 59 -18.48 7.54 -8.87
C PHE A 59 -19.25 8.66 -8.16
N GLY A 60 -18.97 9.93 -8.49
CA GLY A 60 -19.54 11.09 -7.81
C GLY A 60 -18.96 11.31 -6.42
N MET A 61 -17.79 10.73 -6.13
CA MET A 61 -17.02 10.96 -4.91
C MET A 61 -16.11 12.17 -5.10
N LEU A 62 -16.01 13.04 -4.09
CA LEU A 62 -15.23 14.28 -4.24
C LEU A 62 -13.72 14.02 -4.33
N MET A 63 -13.09 13.75 -3.19
CA MET A 63 -11.68 13.40 -3.10
C MET A 63 -11.43 12.59 -1.84
N ASP A 64 -10.70 11.49 -1.95
CA ASP A 64 -10.38 10.62 -0.81
C ASP A 64 -9.28 9.61 -1.15
N LYS A 65 -8.91 8.77 -0.20
CA LYS A 65 -7.96 7.66 -0.31
C LYS A 65 -8.30 6.48 0.62
N ARG A 66 -9.58 6.34 0.94
CA ARG A 66 -10.07 5.47 2.03
C ARG A 66 -11.03 4.40 1.53
N HIS A 67 -11.23 4.31 0.22
CA HIS A 67 -12.11 3.34 -0.38
C HIS A 67 -11.35 2.11 -0.84
N VAL A 68 -12.08 1.01 -1.04
CA VAL A 68 -11.54 -0.26 -1.58
C VAL A 68 -11.43 -0.27 -3.09
N TYR A 69 -11.83 0.80 -3.76
CA TYR A 69 -11.81 0.87 -5.22
C TYR A 69 -10.38 0.95 -5.73
N ASP A 70 -10.17 0.44 -6.95
CA ASP A 70 -8.87 0.42 -7.63
C ASP A 70 -8.19 1.80 -7.66
N PHE A 71 -8.92 2.89 -7.81
CA PHE A 71 -8.31 4.23 -7.81
C PHE A 71 -7.69 4.63 -6.46
N ASP A 72 -8.06 3.97 -5.35
CA ASP A 72 -7.51 4.20 -4.01
C ASP A 72 -6.49 3.12 -3.60
N THR A 73 -6.52 1.93 -4.22
CA THR A 73 -5.72 0.77 -3.80
C THR A 73 -4.68 0.32 -4.83
N ARG A 74 -4.93 0.53 -6.13
CA ARG A 74 -4.03 0.15 -7.22
C ARG A 74 -2.99 1.25 -7.44
N VAL A 75 -1.77 0.98 -6.99
CA VAL A 75 -0.63 1.88 -7.09
C VAL A 75 0.39 1.40 -8.13
N PRO A 76 1.24 2.30 -8.67
CA PRO A 76 2.39 1.86 -9.46
C PRO A 76 3.34 1.02 -8.60
N LEU A 77 3.94 0.00 -9.22
CA LEU A 77 5.10 -0.70 -8.69
C LEU A 77 6.07 -0.94 -9.85
N LEU A 78 7.10 -0.11 -9.93
CA LEU A 78 8.15 -0.20 -10.93
C LEU A 78 9.43 -0.66 -10.26
N VAL A 79 10.09 -1.63 -10.86
CA VAL A 79 11.35 -2.17 -10.35
C VAL A 79 12.38 -2.23 -11.46
N ARG A 80 13.56 -1.70 -11.19
CA ARG A 80 14.75 -1.81 -12.02
C ARG A 80 15.88 -2.38 -11.17
N GLY A 81 16.74 -3.19 -11.75
CA GLY A 81 17.96 -3.59 -11.08
C GLY A 81 18.66 -4.77 -11.74
N PRO A 82 19.70 -5.29 -11.10
CA PRO A 82 20.43 -6.45 -11.58
C PRO A 82 19.50 -7.66 -11.81
N GLY A 83 19.62 -8.32 -12.95
CA GLY A 83 18.84 -9.51 -13.29
C GLY A 83 17.38 -9.29 -13.67
N ILE A 84 16.84 -8.08 -13.49
CA ILE A 84 15.46 -7.73 -13.89
C ILE A 84 15.43 -7.43 -15.38
N LEU A 85 14.47 -8.04 -16.09
CA LEU A 85 14.31 -7.87 -17.53
C LEU A 85 13.75 -6.47 -17.84
N ALA A 86 14.43 -5.72 -18.71
CA ALA A 86 13.96 -4.39 -19.10
C ALA A 86 12.67 -4.48 -19.93
N GLY A 87 11.69 -3.64 -19.61
CA GLY A 87 10.41 -3.57 -20.33
C GLY A 87 9.48 -4.76 -20.09
N SER A 88 9.80 -5.67 -19.16
CA SER A 88 8.88 -6.73 -18.77
C SER A 88 7.72 -6.20 -17.92
N VAL A 89 6.55 -6.82 -18.08
CA VAL A 89 5.37 -6.57 -17.24
C VAL A 89 5.04 -7.87 -16.49
N LEU A 90 4.73 -7.74 -15.21
CA LEU A 90 4.29 -8.84 -14.37
C LEU A 90 2.83 -8.63 -13.98
N ASP A 91 1.94 -9.46 -14.51
CA ASP A 91 0.48 -9.38 -14.24
C ASP A 91 0.07 -10.05 -12.92
N ALA A 92 1.04 -10.62 -12.19
CA ALA A 92 0.79 -11.31 -10.93
C ALA A 92 0.32 -10.34 -9.83
N PRO A 93 -0.76 -10.63 -9.09
CA PRO A 93 -1.24 -9.78 -8.02
C PRO A 93 -0.20 -9.57 -6.92
N ALA A 94 0.18 -8.31 -6.68
CA ALA A 94 1.16 -7.88 -5.69
C ALA A 94 0.53 -6.92 -4.67
N THR A 95 1.08 -6.90 -3.45
CA THR A 95 0.67 -6.00 -2.37
C THR A 95 1.88 -5.42 -1.65
N HIS A 96 1.71 -4.34 -0.88
CA HIS A 96 2.83 -3.75 -0.13
C HIS A 96 3.47 -4.69 0.88
N VAL A 97 2.75 -5.70 1.41
CA VAL A 97 3.34 -6.67 2.35
C VAL A 97 4.44 -7.51 1.70
N ASP A 98 4.42 -7.64 0.36
CA ASP A 98 5.43 -8.36 -0.41
C ASP A 98 6.71 -7.55 -0.62
N LEU A 99 6.69 -6.23 -0.39
CA LEU A 99 7.87 -5.39 -0.60
C LEU A 99 8.98 -5.73 0.40
N ALA A 100 8.65 -5.91 1.67
CA ALA A 100 9.63 -6.27 2.70
C ALA A 100 10.42 -7.56 2.35
N PRO A 101 9.79 -8.72 2.10
CA PRO A 101 10.54 -9.93 1.74
C PRO A 101 11.23 -9.81 0.38
N THR A 102 10.68 -9.03 -0.56
CA THR A 102 11.34 -8.75 -1.85
C THR A 102 12.65 -7.98 -1.67
N LEU A 103 12.65 -6.93 -0.86
CA LEU A 103 13.84 -6.12 -0.57
C LEU A 103 14.90 -6.93 0.17
N LEU A 104 14.50 -7.81 1.09
CA LEU A 104 15.42 -8.72 1.78
C LEU A 104 16.07 -9.70 0.81
N ASP A 105 15.30 -10.34 -0.08
CA ASP A 105 15.88 -11.23 -1.10
C ASP A 105 16.78 -10.47 -2.09
N MET A 106 16.42 -9.23 -2.47
CA MET A 106 17.27 -8.37 -3.30
C MET A 106 18.61 -8.09 -2.61
N ALA A 107 18.58 -7.80 -1.30
CA ALA A 107 19.77 -7.60 -0.48
C ALA A 107 20.51 -8.91 -0.13
N GLY A 108 19.91 -10.07 -0.41
CA GLY A 108 20.45 -11.39 -0.03
C GLY A 108 20.38 -11.69 1.47
N ILE A 109 19.48 -11.02 2.20
CA ILE A 109 19.29 -11.18 3.64
C ILE A 109 18.24 -12.28 3.87
N ASP A 110 18.56 -13.23 4.75
CA ASP A 110 17.59 -14.21 5.22
C ASP A 110 16.77 -13.63 6.38
N PRO A 111 15.44 -13.46 6.25
CA PRO A 111 14.59 -12.93 7.33
C PRO A 111 14.55 -13.84 8.57
N SER A 112 14.94 -15.10 8.44
CA SER A 112 15.03 -16.06 9.56
C SER A 112 16.36 -15.99 10.30
N ALA A 113 17.37 -15.33 9.73
CA ALA A 113 18.65 -15.15 10.41
C ALA A 113 18.47 -14.17 11.59
N PRO A 114 19.17 -14.41 12.72
CA PRO A 114 19.26 -13.43 13.79
C PRO A 114 19.83 -12.12 13.24
N PHE A 115 19.22 -11.00 13.61
CA PHE A 115 19.78 -9.69 13.26
C PHE A 115 21.15 -9.55 13.94
N ASP A 116 22.17 -9.12 13.20
CA ASP A 116 23.54 -8.92 13.68
C ASP A 116 23.72 -7.58 14.43
N GLY A 117 22.62 -6.92 14.79
CA GLY A 117 22.57 -5.70 15.58
C GLY A 117 22.53 -5.94 17.09
N ASP A 118 22.42 -4.82 17.82
CA ASP A 118 22.43 -4.71 19.29
C ASP A 118 21.71 -5.87 20.00
N ALA A 119 22.19 -6.30 21.16
CA ALA A 119 21.71 -7.48 21.88
C ALA A 119 20.19 -7.44 22.18
N ASP A 120 19.61 -6.24 22.18
CA ASP A 120 18.17 -5.99 22.31
C ASP A 120 17.36 -6.42 21.06
N PHE A 121 17.95 -6.43 19.86
CA PHE A 121 17.34 -6.89 18.61
C PHE A 121 17.72 -8.32 18.23
N ALA A 122 18.78 -8.89 18.81
CA ALA A 122 19.22 -10.26 18.54
C ALA A 122 18.19 -11.34 18.92
N GLN A 123 17.19 -11.01 19.75
CA GLN A 123 16.08 -11.90 20.11
C GLN A 123 14.89 -11.81 19.16
N HIS A 124 14.89 -10.84 18.24
CA HIS A 124 13.84 -10.61 17.27
C HIS A 124 14.28 -11.12 15.90
N THR A 125 13.83 -12.32 15.53
CA THR A 125 13.77 -12.68 14.11
C THR A 125 12.77 -11.75 13.42
N LEU A 126 13.00 -11.37 12.16
CA LEU A 126 12.01 -10.62 11.37
C LEU A 126 10.73 -11.44 11.12
N ALA A 127 10.72 -12.72 11.49
CA ALA A 127 9.60 -13.61 11.33
C ALA A 127 8.50 -13.44 12.40
N PRO A 128 7.21 -13.49 12.01
CA PRO A 128 6.71 -13.75 10.66
C PRO A 128 6.52 -12.46 9.84
N ILE A 129 7.04 -12.45 8.60
CA ILE A 129 6.68 -11.47 7.57
C ILE A 129 5.53 -12.05 6.76
N ASP A 130 4.40 -11.35 6.67
CA ASP A 130 3.18 -11.88 6.03
C ASP A 130 3.27 -12.02 4.50
N GLY A 131 4.10 -11.20 3.84
CA GLY A 131 4.24 -11.19 2.38
C GLY A 131 5.14 -12.29 1.82
N ARG A 132 5.18 -12.39 0.50
CA ARG A 132 6.11 -13.26 -0.25
C ARG A 132 6.93 -12.44 -1.23
N SER A 133 8.19 -12.81 -1.42
CA SER A 133 9.09 -12.11 -2.33
C SER A 133 8.62 -12.17 -3.78
N LEU A 134 8.61 -11.02 -4.46
CA LEU A 134 8.35 -10.88 -5.89
C LEU A 134 9.60 -11.18 -6.72
N LEU A 135 10.80 -11.20 -6.11
CA LEU A 135 12.06 -11.32 -6.86
C LEU A 135 12.11 -12.54 -7.78
N PRO A 136 11.67 -13.75 -7.35
CA PRO A 136 11.63 -14.91 -8.25
C PRO A 136 10.74 -14.72 -9.48
N LEU A 137 9.75 -13.82 -9.44
CA LEU A 137 8.86 -13.53 -10.58
C LEU A 137 9.43 -12.46 -11.53
N MET A 138 10.42 -11.69 -11.09
CA MET A 138 10.98 -10.57 -11.84
C MET A 138 12.31 -10.93 -12.53
N VAL A 139 12.99 -11.95 -12.05
CA VAL A 139 14.29 -12.40 -12.56
C VAL A 139 14.09 -13.59 -13.50
N SER A 140 14.65 -13.49 -14.71
CA SER A 140 14.57 -14.54 -15.72
C SER A 140 15.55 -15.70 -15.51
N ASP A 141 16.69 -15.43 -14.86
CA ASP A 141 17.71 -16.43 -14.52
C ASP A 141 18.23 -16.18 -13.10
N ALA A 142 17.94 -17.12 -12.19
CA ALA A 142 18.41 -17.07 -10.81
C ALA A 142 19.95 -17.14 -10.69
N ALA A 143 20.65 -17.57 -11.74
CA ALA A 143 22.11 -17.60 -11.81
C ALA A 143 22.72 -16.30 -12.38
N ASP A 144 21.92 -15.28 -12.71
CA ASP A 144 22.42 -14.04 -13.33
C ASP A 144 23.58 -13.46 -12.51
N ALA A 145 24.73 -13.30 -13.16
CA ALA A 145 25.97 -12.86 -12.54
C ALA A 145 25.87 -11.44 -11.98
N ARG A 146 24.94 -10.61 -12.46
CA ARG A 146 24.69 -9.25 -11.99
C ARG A 146 24.06 -9.22 -10.59
N LEU A 147 23.36 -10.28 -10.21
CA LEU A 147 22.83 -10.44 -8.85
C LEU A 147 23.97 -10.63 -7.84
N GLY A 148 23.75 -10.24 -6.58
CA GLY A 148 24.66 -10.59 -5.49
C GLY A 148 24.68 -12.11 -5.26
N ALA A 149 25.81 -12.66 -4.80
CA ALA A 149 25.91 -14.09 -4.51
C ALA A 149 24.88 -14.55 -3.45
N ALA A 150 24.62 -13.71 -2.45
CA ALA A 150 23.61 -13.96 -1.44
C ALA A 150 22.19 -13.95 -2.03
N SER A 151 21.84 -12.96 -2.85
CA SER A 151 20.55 -12.90 -3.55
C SER A 151 20.33 -14.11 -4.46
N ARG A 152 21.37 -14.57 -5.17
CA ARG A 152 21.31 -15.82 -5.97
C ARG A 152 21.05 -17.04 -5.09
N ALA A 153 21.70 -17.14 -3.93
CA ALA A 153 21.47 -18.24 -3.00
C ALA A 153 20.01 -18.24 -2.48
N ARG A 154 19.45 -17.06 -2.20
CA ARG A 154 18.03 -16.89 -1.83
C ARG A 154 17.10 -17.36 -2.94
N LEU A 155 17.35 -16.95 -4.19
CA LEU A 155 16.57 -17.40 -5.35
C LEU A 155 16.66 -18.91 -5.57
N ALA A 156 17.85 -19.49 -5.44
CA ALA A 156 18.04 -20.94 -5.56
C ALA A 156 17.26 -21.71 -4.47
N ALA A 157 17.21 -21.16 -3.24
CA ALA A 157 16.43 -21.75 -2.14
C ALA A 157 14.91 -21.66 -2.36
N ALA A 158 14.43 -20.67 -3.13
CA ALA A 158 13.02 -20.55 -3.52
C ALA A 158 12.58 -21.62 -4.54
N GLY A 159 13.53 -22.36 -5.14
CA GLY A 159 13.27 -23.44 -6.09
C GLY A 159 13.17 -22.97 -7.54
N SER A 160 12.49 -23.76 -8.38
CA SER A 160 12.27 -23.39 -9.79
C SER A 160 11.38 -22.15 -9.90
N VAL A 161 11.81 -21.16 -10.69
CA VAL A 161 11.03 -19.94 -10.98
C VAL A 161 9.65 -20.29 -11.53
N ASP A 162 9.56 -21.27 -12.44
CA ASP A 162 8.28 -21.71 -13.01
C ASP A 162 7.34 -22.30 -11.94
N ALA A 163 7.88 -23.15 -11.05
CA ALA A 163 7.11 -23.72 -9.96
C ALA A 163 6.68 -22.64 -8.95
N TYR A 164 7.56 -21.67 -8.68
CA TYR A 164 7.27 -20.53 -7.82
C TYR A 164 6.13 -19.67 -8.38
N ALA A 165 6.19 -19.37 -9.69
CA ALA A 165 5.16 -18.63 -10.41
C ALA A 165 3.81 -19.36 -10.42
N GLN A 166 3.81 -20.68 -10.63
CA GLN A 166 2.60 -21.51 -10.55
C GLN A 166 1.99 -21.54 -9.14
N GLY A 167 2.83 -21.44 -8.10
CA GLY A 167 2.40 -21.35 -6.70
C GLY A 167 2.09 -19.93 -6.23
N TRP A 168 2.12 -18.93 -7.12
CA TRP A 168 1.75 -17.57 -6.79
C TRP A 168 0.23 -17.42 -6.68
N ARG A 169 -0.22 -16.49 -5.84
CA ARG A 169 -1.65 -16.21 -5.67
C ARG A 169 -2.23 -15.60 -6.95
N HIS A 170 -3.45 -16.00 -7.30
CA HIS A 170 -4.18 -15.45 -8.45
C HIS A 170 -5.11 -14.30 -8.08
N ALA A 171 -5.33 -14.05 -6.78
CA ALA A 171 -6.13 -12.96 -6.28
C ALA A 171 -5.60 -12.47 -4.93
N VAL A 172 -5.93 -11.23 -4.60
CA VAL A 172 -5.71 -10.63 -3.28
C VAL A 172 -7.07 -10.25 -2.73
N LEU A 173 -7.37 -10.68 -1.51
CA LEU A 173 -8.54 -10.22 -0.79
C LEU A 173 -8.18 -8.95 -0.03
N LEU A 174 -8.84 -7.85 -0.39
CA LEU A 174 -8.77 -6.60 0.38
C LEU A 174 -9.94 -6.61 1.37
N GLU A 175 -9.63 -6.90 2.63
CA GLU A 175 -10.59 -6.72 3.71
C GLU A 175 -10.51 -5.28 4.21
N HIS A 176 -11.63 -4.56 4.14
CA HIS A 176 -11.71 -3.19 4.63
C HIS A 176 -12.12 -3.20 6.09
N LEU A 177 -11.10 -3.17 6.96
CA LEU A 177 -11.30 -3.00 8.39
C LEU A 177 -11.35 -1.51 8.69
N PHE A 178 -12.53 -1.02 9.09
CA PHE A 178 -12.66 0.32 9.63
C PHE A 178 -12.03 0.38 11.00
N PHE A 179 -10.74 0.70 11.05
CA PHE A 179 -10.07 0.98 12.31
C PHE A 179 -10.61 2.30 12.89
N THR A 180 -11.01 2.18 14.14
CA THR A 180 -11.64 3.19 14.97
C THR A 180 -10.68 4.28 15.45
N THR A 181 -9.37 4.14 15.20
CA THR A 181 -8.35 5.11 15.57
C THR A 181 -7.45 5.47 14.38
N ASN A 182 -7.81 6.53 13.67
CA ASN A 182 -6.79 7.27 12.93
C ASN A 182 -6.04 8.14 13.93
N VAL A 183 -4.72 7.96 14.13
CA VAL A 183 -3.91 8.80 15.04
C VAL A 183 -4.04 10.30 14.77
N LYS A 184 -4.42 10.72 13.56
CA LYS A 184 -4.76 12.12 13.23
C LYS A 184 -6.09 12.59 13.86
N CYS A 185 -6.94 11.67 14.30
CA CYS A 185 -8.24 11.87 14.98
C CYS A 185 -8.23 11.57 16.48
N VAL A 186 -7.22 10.86 17.00
CA VAL A 186 -7.16 10.46 18.43
C VAL A 186 -6.98 11.66 19.36
N ALA A 187 -6.52 12.81 18.85
CA ALA A 187 -6.34 14.02 19.65
C ALA A 187 -7.64 14.57 20.27
N ASN A 188 -8.83 14.17 19.78
CA ASN A 188 -10.14 14.61 20.28
C ASN A 188 -10.99 13.48 20.89
N CYS A 189 -10.41 12.33 21.20
CA CYS A 189 -11.12 11.29 21.94
C CYS A 189 -11.16 11.64 23.43
N SER A 190 -12.26 12.25 23.89
CA SER A 190 -12.58 12.31 25.32
C SER A 190 -12.98 10.92 25.78
N PHE A 191 -12.10 10.24 26.50
CA PHE A 191 -12.40 8.97 27.16
C PHE A 191 -13.40 9.22 28.29
N ASP A 192 -14.62 8.70 28.17
CA ASP A 192 -15.51 8.58 29.32
C ASP A 192 -14.94 7.49 30.24
N GLY A 193 -14.24 7.91 31.30
CA GLY A 193 -13.71 7.02 32.33
C GLY A 193 -12.25 6.60 32.09
N GLY A 194 -11.32 7.38 32.64
CA GLY A 194 -9.88 7.13 32.52
C GLY A 194 -9.45 5.77 33.06
N SER A 195 -9.07 4.86 32.15
CA SER A 195 -8.00 3.90 32.38
C SER A 195 -7.52 3.35 31.03
N ALA A 196 -6.19 3.31 30.85
CA ALA A 196 -5.56 2.75 29.67
C ALA A 196 -5.76 1.23 29.66
N VAL A 197 -6.51 0.71 28.68
CA VAL A 197 -6.66 -0.74 28.49
C VAL A 197 -5.37 -1.26 27.86
N ALA A 198 -4.74 -2.24 28.52
CA ALA A 198 -3.52 -2.88 28.02
C ALA A 198 -3.80 -3.66 26.74
N PHE A 199 -2.98 -3.42 25.71
CA PHE A 199 -3.03 -4.09 24.41
C PHE A 199 -2.59 -5.56 24.54
N SER A 200 -3.27 -6.47 23.83
CA SER A 200 -2.82 -7.84 23.62
C SER A 200 -2.99 -8.20 22.15
N SER A 201 -1.89 -8.53 21.47
CA SER A 201 -1.87 -9.03 20.08
C SER A 201 -2.58 -10.38 19.91
N ALA A 202 -2.88 -11.09 21.00
CA ALA A 202 -3.48 -12.42 20.98
C ALA A 202 -4.98 -12.43 20.64
N ALA A 203 -5.64 -11.27 20.59
CA ALA A 203 -7.10 -11.18 20.37
C ALA A 203 -7.49 -10.97 18.89
N TYR A 204 -6.53 -10.71 17.99
CA TYR A 204 -6.76 -10.65 16.56
C TYR A 204 -6.87 -12.07 15.98
N PRO A 205 -7.84 -12.37 15.09
CA PRO A 205 -8.84 -11.47 14.48
C PRO A 205 -10.21 -11.44 15.19
N THR A 206 -10.33 -11.97 16.41
CA THR A 206 -11.63 -12.23 17.06
C THR A 206 -12.27 -11.05 17.80
N SER A 207 -11.56 -9.95 18.01
CA SER A 207 -12.15 -8.70 18.52
C SER A 207 -11.51 -7.47 17.92
N ASP A 208 -12.34 -6.50 17.52
CA ASP A 208 -11.90 -5.22 16.96
C ASP A 208 -11.04 -4.44 17.96
N VAL A 209 -9.95 -3.89 17.44
CA VAL A 209 -9.08 -2.98 18.17
C VAL A 209 -9.67 -1.56 18.12
N TRP A 210 -10.12 -1.08 19.29
CA TRP A 210 -10.33 0.33 19.68
C TRP A 210 -11.69 1.03 19.36
N CYS A 211 -11.87 2.22 19.95
CA CYS A 211 -13.10 3.03 20.12
C CYS A 211 -13.61 3.81 18.89
N GLY A 212 -14.83 3.59 18.39
CA GLY A 212 -15.41 4.55 17.43
C GLY A 212 -16.78 4.22 16.82
N ASP A 213 -17.76 5.09 17.03
CA ASP A 213 -19.00 5.16 16.25
C ASP A 213 -18.69 5.66 14.82
N VAL A 214 -18.85 4.78 13.82
CA VAL A 214 -18.66 5.04 12.38
C VAL A 214 -19.40 6.28 11.86
N ARG A 215 -20.44 6.77 12.55
CA ARG A 215 -21.17 7.98 12.15
C ARG A 215 -20.41 9.29 12.39
N ARG A 216 -19.34 9.25 13.20
CA ARG A 216 -18.60 10.44 13.68
C ARG A 216 -17.20 10.61 13.05
N LEU A 217 -16.63 9.58 12.42
CA LEU A 217 -15.30 9.62 11.78
C LEU A 217 -15.16 10.69 10.69
N LEU A 218 -16.24 10.95 9.95
CA LEU A 218 -16.27 11.96 8.89
C LEU A 218 -16.16 13.39 9.44
N ALA A 219 -16.60 13.62 10.68
CA ALA A 219 -16.52 14.93 11.33
C ALA A 219 -15.10 15.27 11.84
N CYS A 220 -14.26 14.27 12.08
CA CYS A 220 -12.88 14.49 12.56
C CYS A 220 -12.03 15.33 11.59
N TRP A 221 -12.25 15.16 10.28
CA TRP A 221 -11.47 15.86 9.25
C TRP A 221 -12.09 17.20 8.82
N ALA A 222 -13.24 17.55 9.37
CA ALA A 222 -13.88 18.84 9.21
C ALA A 222 -13.15 19.87 10.09
N THR A 223 -12.08 20.46 9.58
CA THR A 223 -11.46 21.63 10.21
C THR A 223 -12.26 22.89 9.88
N PRO A 224 -12.22 23.95 10.71
CA PRO A 224 -12.73 25.26 10.33
C PRO A 224 -12.09 25.70 8.99
N GLY A 225 -12.91 25.88 7.95
CA GLY A 225 -12.45 26.14 6.57
C GLY A 225 -12.56 24.95 5.60
N THR A 226 -12.98 23.78 6.08
CA THR A 226 -13.33 22.65 5.20
C THR A 226 -14.55 23.01 4.35
N ASP A 227 -14.48 22.74 3.05
CA ASP A 227 -15.52 23.09 2.09
C ASP A 227 -16.91 22.55 2.54
N PRO A 228 -17.92 23.42 2.70
CA PRO A 228 -19.28 23.01 3.05
C PRO A 228 -19.88 21.97 2.11
N GLU A 229 -19.54 21.98 0.82
CA GLU A 229 -19.98 20.94 -0.12
C GLU A 229 -19.31 19.58 0.15
N TYR A 230 -18.05 19.58 0.59
CA TYR A 230 -17.38 18.35 1.04
C TYR A 230 -18.04 17.80 2.30
N LEU A 231 -18.38 18.66 3.26
CA LEU A 231 -19.10 18.25 4.47
C LEU A 231 -20.52 17.73 4.16
N ASP A 232 -21.24 18.38 3.24
CA ASP A 232 -22.56 17.96 2.79
C ASP A 232 -22.50 16.61 2.04
N TRP A 233 -21.55 16.45 1.13
CA TRP A 233 -21.30 15.19 0.43
C TRP A 233 -20.97 14.05 1.40
N LEU A 234 -20.05 14.26 2.37
CA LEU A 234 -19.75 13.27 3.42
C LEU A 234 -21.02 12.93 4.21
N SER A 235 -21.85 13.93 4.51
CA SER A 235 -23.09 13.74 5.26
C SER A 235 -24.12 12.87 4.52
N GLN A 236 -24.21 13.03 3.20
CA GLN A 236 -25.15 12.31 2.32
C GLN A 236 -24.65 10.89 2.00
N ASN A 237 -23.34 10.68 1.95
CA ASN A 237 -22.72 9.38 1.67
C ASN A 237 -22.43 8.53 2.92
N ARG A 238 -22.81 9.00 4.12
CA ARG A 238 -22.80 8.23 5.39
C ARG A 238 -23.48 6.85 5.31
N ARG A 239 -24.35 6.62 4.33
CA ARG A 239 -25.10 5.36 4.16
C ARG A 239 -24.36 4.28 3.37
N LEU A 240 -23.23 4.59 2.71
CA LEU A 240 -22.47 3.58 1.97
C LEU A 240 -21.75 2.60 2.92
N SER A 241 -21.42 2.99 4.16
CA SER A 241 -20.78 2.07 5.13
C SER A 241 -21.76 1.13 5.85
N THR A 242 -23.08 1.32 5.71
CA THR A 242 -24.11 0.51 6.39
C THR A 242 -24.94 -0.35 5.44
N ARG A 243 -24.66 -0.31 4.13
CA ARG A 243 -25.29 -1.18 3.12
C ARG A 243 -24.25 -1.83 2.21
N LEU A 244 -23.26 -2.50 2.79
CA LEU A 244 -22.63 -3.62 2.10
C LEU A 244 -23.48 -4.85 2.40
N HIS A 245 -24.45 -5.11 1.52
CA HIS A 245 -25.04 -6.44 1.43
C HIS A 245 -23.98 -7.39 0.83
N PRO A 246 -23.65 -8.53 1.47
CA PRO A 246 -22.94 -9.60 0.80
C PRO A 246 -23.91 -10.37 -0.11
N PRO A 247 -23.47 -11.06 -1.18
CA PRO A 247 -22.35 -10.80 -2.09
C PRO A 247 -22.87 -10.41 -3.49
N PHE A 248 -22.25 -9.43 -4.15
CA PHE A 248 -22.28 -9.37 -5.62
C PHE A 248 -20.92 -9.84 -6.12
N PHE A 249 -20.83 -11.15 -6.38
CA PHE A 249 -19.89 -11.68 -7.35
C PHE A 249 -20.21 -11.02 -8.70
N SER A 250 -19.24 -10.32 -9.28
CA SER A 250 -19.20 -10.15 -10.73
C SER A 250 -17.75 -10.28 -11.18
N PRO A 251 -17.43 -11.24 -12.06
CA PRO A 251 -16.13 -11.35 -12.66
C PRO A 251 -16.06 -10.30 -13.76
N PHE A 252 -15.24 -9.27 -13.60
CA PHE A 252 -14.74 -8.54 -14.75
C PHE A 252 -13.22 -8.52 -14.68
N LEU A 253 -12.68 -9.47 -15.43
CA LEU A 253 -11.37 -9.39 -16.08
C LEU A 253 -11.16 -8.00 -16.68
N LEU A 254 -9.99 -7.42 -16.41
CA LEU A 254 -9.02 -6.94 -17.41
C LEU A 254 -7.72 -6.53 -16.71
#